data_AF-A0A7W0F523-F1
#
_entry.id   AF-A0A7W0F523-F1
#
_cell.length_a   1.000
_cell.length_b   1.000
_cell.length_c   1.000
_cell.angle_alpha   90.00
_cell.angle_beta   90.00
_cell.angle_gamma   90.00
#
_symmetry.space_group_name_H-M   'P 1'
#
loop_
_entity.id
_entity.type
_entity.pdbx_description
1 polymer ?
#
loop_
_entity_poly.entity_id
_entity_poly.type
_entity_poly.pdbx_seq_one_letter_code
_entity_poly.pdbx_strand_id
1 'polypeptide(L)'
;MQSLLNVIGHLLNSVIALIVLILILDMVLKNYLSKSGKSIAEIPAGDIVRDTSLTIVAAAKSAVNIEDKELLQKVVIGIGAAIFLLIRIFLIQ
;
A
#
# COMPACT_ATOMS: atom_id res chain seq x y z
N MET A 1 23.88 15.22 -12.29
CA MET A 1 23.63 13.93 -11.61
C MET A 1 22.62 14.04 -10.47
N GLN A 2 22.69 15.08 -9.62
CA GLN A 2 21.69 15.35 -8.56
C GLN A 2 20.25 15.46 -9.08
N SER A 3 20.00 16.13 -10.22
CA SER A 3 18.65 16.25 -10.78
C SER A 3 17.99 14.91 -11.15
N LEU A 4 18.72 13.99 -11.78
CA LEU A 4 18.19 12.67 -12.14
C LEU A 4 17.91 11.81 -10.90
N LEU A 5 18.81 11.86 -9.91
CA LEU A 5 18.64 11.14 -8.64
C LEU A 5 17.41 11.64 -7.89
N ASN A 6 17.17 12.96 -7.90
CA ASN A 6 16.01 13.57 -7.25
C ASN A 6 14.70 13.18 -7.95
N VAL A 7 14.68 13.16 -9.29
CA VAL A 7 13.52 12.70 -10.07
C VAL A 7 13.20 11.23 -9.77
N ILE A 8 14.21 10.36 -9.73
CA ILE A 8 14.03 8.93 -9.38
C ILE A 8 13.55 8.79 -7.94
N GLY A 9 14.12 9.55 -7.01
CA GLY A 9 13.69 9.59 -5.61
C GLY A 9 12.22 9.96 -5.48
N HIS A 10 11.78 11.03 -6.17
CA HIS A 10 10.37 11.42 -6.21
C HIS A 10 9.47 10.34 -6.79
N LEU A 11 9.83 9.74 -7.92
CA LEU A 11 9.04 8.70 -8.57
C LEU A 11 8.84 7.50 -7.64
N LEU A 12 9.93 6.99 -7.04
CA LEU A 12 9.89 5.87 -6.11
C LEU A 12 9.04 6.22 -4.88
N ASN A 13 9.20 7.42 -4.34
CA ASN A 13 8.45 7.86 -3.16
C ASN A 13 6.94 7.95 -3.43
N SER A 14 6.55 8.45 -4.61
CA SER A 14 5.16 8.51 -5.05
C SER A 14 4.55 7.13 -5.25
N VAL A 15 5.30 6.18 -5.82
CA VAL A 15 4.85 4.79 -5.98
C VAL A 15 4.63 4.13 -4.62
N ILE A 16 5.57 4.30 -3.68
CA ILE A 16 5.43 3.74 -2.33
C ILE A 16 4.24 4.37 -1.60
N ALA A 17 4.05 5.69 -1.71
CA ALA A 17 2.89 6.36 -1.14
C ALA A 17 1.58 5.80 -1.72
N LEU A 18 1.52 5.57 -3.03
CA LEU A 18 0.36 4.98 -3.69
C LEU A 18 0.08 3.56 -3.19
N ILE A 19 1.11 2.72 -3.07
CA ILE A 19 0.98 1.36 -2.52
C ILE A 19 0.39 1.39 -1.11
N VAL A 20 0.94 2.23 -0.23
CA VAL A 20 0.44 2.39 1.15
C VAL A 20 -1.02 2.85 1.16
N LEU A 21 -1.37 3.83 0.32
CA LEU A 21 -2.74 4.32 0.20
C LEU A 21 -3.72 3.23 -0.24
N ILE A 22 -3.36 2.42 -1.23
CA ILE A 22 -4.20 1.30 -1.70
C ILE A 22 -4.46 0.29 -0.58
N LEU A 23 -3.42 -0.07 0.18
CA LEU A 23 -3.56 -1.01 1.29
C LEU A 23 -4.43 -0.47 2.43
N ILE A 24 -4.32 0.84 2.72
CA ILE A 24 -5.19 1.51 3.70
C ILE A 24 -6.64 1.55 3.20
N LEU A 25 -6.85 1.91 1.93
CA LEU A 25 -8.17 1.96 1.33
C LEU A 25 -8.86 0.59 1.37
N ASP A 26 -8.15 -0.48 1.02
CA ASP A 26 -8.69 -1.85 1.13
C ASP A 26 -9.10 -2.19 2.57
N MET A 27 -8.31 -1.79 3.57
CA MET A 27 -8.64 -2.01 4.97
C MET A 27 -9.88 -1.21 5.41
N VAL A 28 -10.01 0.04 4.95
CA VAL A 28 -11.19 0.89 5.21
C VAL A 28 -12.43 0.31 4.52
N LEU A 29 -12.30 -0.14 3.27
CA LEU A 29 -13.38 -0.75 2.50
C LEU A 29 -13.90 -2.02 3.20
N LYS A 30 -13.01 -2.93 3.60
CA LYS A 30 -13.39 -4.13 4.36
C LYS A 30 -14.17 -3.79 5.62
N ASN A 31 -13.71 -2.79 6.38
CA ASN A 31 -14.37 -2.35 7.62
C ASN A 31 -15.72 -1.65 7.35
N TYR A 32 -15.87 -0.94 6.24
CA TYR A 32 -17.15 -0.35 5.85
C TYR A 32 -18.15 -1.41 5.40
N LEU A 33 -17.71 -2.37 4.58
CA LEU A 33 -18.55 -3.46 4.07
C LEU A 33 -19.02 -4.37 5.21
N SER A 34 -18.14 -4.71 6.16
CA SER A 34 -18.51 -5.53 7.32
C SER A 34 -19.57 -4.87 8.21
N LYS A 35 -19.59 -3.54 8.28
CA LYS A 35 -20.58 -2.77 9.06
C LYS A 35 -21.89 -2.51 8.31
N SER A 36 -21.81 -2.33 6.99
CA SER A 36 -22.96 -1.94 6.16
C SER A 36 -23.68 -3.13 5.55
N GLY A 37 -23.09 -4.33 5.55
CA GLY A 37 -23.63 -5.52 4.89
C GLY A 37 -23.67 -5.42 3.36
N LYS A 38 -23.06 -4.37 2.79
CA LYS A 38 -23.04 -4.11 1.35
C LYS A 38 -22.00 -4.96 0.64
N SER A 39 -22.19 -5.16 -0.67
CA SER A 39 -21.19 -5.80 -1.52
C SER A 39 -20.12 -4.82 -1.96
N ILE A 40 -18.88 -5.29 -2.14
CA ILE A 40 -17.79 -4.48 -2.71
C ILE A 40 -18.08 -4.04 -4.15
N ALA A 41 -18.91 -4.80 -4.87
CA ALA A 41 -19.36 -4.48 -6.23
C ALA A 41 -20.24 -3.21 -6.28
N GLU A 42 -20.80 -2.78 -5.14
CA GLU A 42 -21.57 -1.53 -5.04
C GLU A 42 -20.66 -0.30 -4.88
N ILE A 43 -19.37 -0.51 -4.61
CA ILE A 43 -18.40 0.58 -4.42
C ILE A 43 -17.66 0.80 -5.75
N PRO A 44 -17.75 1.99 -6.35
CA PRO A 44 -16.97 2.33 -7.54
C PRO A 44 -15.48 2.08 -7.32
N ALA A 45 -14.86 1.31 -8.22
CA ALA A 45 -13.46 0.89 -8.14
C ALA A 45 -13.07 0.06 -6.89
N GLY A 46 -14.04 -0.43 -6.10
CA GLY A 46 -13.79 -1.26 -4.92
C GLY A 46 -13.05 -2.56 -5.25
N ASP A 47 -13.46 -3.23 -6.32
CA ASP A 47 -12.79 -4.46 -6.81
C ASP A 47 -11.33 -4.19 -7.21
N ILE A 48 -11.06 -3.06 -7.88
CA ILE A 48 -9.69 -2.68 -8.30
C ILE A 48 -8.79 -2.49 -7.07
N VAL A 49 -9.28 -1.80 -6.03
CA VAL A 49 -8.53 -1.58 -4.80
C VAL A 49 -8.25 -2.91 -4.09
N ARG A 50 -9.26 -3.78 -3.98
CA ARG A 50 -9.11 -5.11 -3.37
C ARG A 50 -8.08 -5.96 -4.12
N ASP A 51 -8.21 -6.06 -5.44
CA ASP A 51 -7.40 -6.98 -6.24
C ASP A 51 -5.94 -6.50 -6.32
N THR A 52 -5.74 -5.18 -6.36
CA THR A 52 -4.40 -4.57 -6.27
C THR A 52 -3.80 -4.79 -4.87
N SER A 53 -4.58 -4.59 -3.80
CA SER A 53 -4.14 -4.88 -2.42
C SER A 53 -3.72 -6.34 -2.26
N LEU A 54 -4.51 -7.28 -2.77
CA LEU A 54 -4.19 -8.71 -2.74
C LEU A 54 -2.88 -9.02 -3.48
N THR A 55 -2.66 -8.39 -4.63
CA THR A 55 -1.43 -8.54 -5.40
C THR A 55 -0.20 -8.04 -4.61
N ILE A 56 -0.33 -6.88 -3.97
CA ILE A 56 0.73 -6.30 -3.13
C ILE A 56 1.04 -7.21 -1.94
N VAL A 57 0.02 -7.68 -1.23
CA VAL A 57 0.18 -8.57 -0.05
C VAL A 57 0.77 -9.91 -0.46
N ALA A 58 0.36 -10.47 -1.61
CA ALA A 58 0.92 -11.71 -2.13
C ALA A 58 2.41 -11.56 -2.47
N ALA A 59 2.79 -10.45 -3.12
CA ALA A 59 4.19 -10.13 -3.38
C ALA A 59 4.98 -9.92 -2.08
N ALA A 60 4.39 -9.30 -1.06
CA ALA A 60 5.04 -9.14 0.23
C ALA A 60 5.23 -10.47 0.99
N LYS A 61 4.32 -11.43 0.82
CA LYS A 61 4.40 -12.74 1.48
C LYS A 61 5.64 -13.53 1.07
N SER A 62 6.18 -13.31 -0.14
CA SER A 62 7.44 -13.95 -0.55
C SER A 62 8.66 -13.39 0.19
N ALA A 63 8.55 -12.18 0.75
CA ALA A 63 9.62 -11.52 1.50
C ALA A 63 9.43 -11.62 3.03
N VAL A 64 8.19 -11.78 3.50
CA VAL A 64 7.82 -11.80 4.92
C VAL A 64 6.93 -13.02 5.20
N ASN A 65 7.44 -13.96 6.01
CA ASN A 65 6.71 -15.19 6.36
C ASN A 65 5.69 -14.96 7.49
N ILE A 66 4.61 -14.25 7.17
CA ILE A 66 3.44 -14.08 8.05
C ILE A 66 2.25 -14.78 7.40
N GLU A 67 1.61 -15.70 8.14
CA GLU A 67 0.46 -16.46 7.64
C GLU A 67 -0.86 -15.68 7.72
N ASP A 68 -1.02 -14.88 8.78
CA ASP A 68 -2.17 -14.00 8.96
C ASP A 68 -2.14 -12.86 7.94
N LYS A 69 -3.11 -12.86 7.02
CA LYS A 69 -3.21 -11.89 5.93
C LYS A 69 -3.44 -10.46 6.44
N GLU A 70 -4.21 -10.28 7.52
CA GLU A 70 -4.52 -8.96 8.06
C GLU A 70 -3.28 -8.39 8.78
N LEU A 71 -2.58 -9.24 9.53
CA LEU A 71 -1.31 -8.87 10.15
C LEU A 71 -0.25 -8.55 9.09
N LEU A 72 -0.12 -9.38 8.06
CA LEU A 72 0.81 -9.14 6.95
C LEU A 72 0.50 -7.80 6.26
N GLN A 73 -0.77 -7.52 5.95
CA GLN A 73 -1.18 -6.25 5.35
C GLN A 73 -0.78 -5.04 6.21
N LYS A 74 -1.00 -5.10 7.53
CA LYS A 74 -0.57 -4.04 8.46
C LYS A 74 0.95 -3.87 8.52
N VAL A 75 1.69 -4.98 8.51
CA VAL A 75 3.16 -4.97 8.48
C VAL A 75 3.67 -4.32 7.19
N VAL A 76 3.08 -4.65 6.03
CA VAL A 76 3.46 -4.05 4.74
C VAL A 76 3.19 -2.55 4.71
N ILE A 77 2.06 -2.10 5.28
CA ILE A 77 1.77 -0.67 5.45
C ILE A 77 2.87 0.01 6.29
N GLY A 78 3.22 -0.58 7.44
CA GLY A 78 4.25 -0.04 8.33
C GLY A 78 5.62 0.08 7.66
N ILE A 79 6.05 -0.97 6.96
CA ILE A 79 7.31 -0.97 6.21
C ILE A 79 7.27 0.06 5.08
N GLY A 80 6.19 0.11 4.30
CA GLY A 80 6.03 1.08 3.22
C GLY A 80 6.09 2.52 3.71
N ALA A 81 5.42 2.84 4.83
CA ALA A 81 5.47 4.16 5.44
C ALA A 81 6.88 4.52 5.95
N ALA A 82 7.60 3.58 6.55
CA ALA A 82 8.98 3.80 6.98
C ALA A 82 9.90 4.10 5.79
N ILE A 83 9.81 3.31 4.71
CA ILE A 83 10.62 3.52 3.50
C ILE A 83 10.27 4.87 2.86
N PHE A 84 8.98 5.22 2.77
CA PHE A 84 8.54 6.53 2.28
C PHE A 84 9.20 7.69 3.04
N LEU A 85 9.21 7.62 4.38
CA LEU A 85 9.86 8.64 5.19
C LEU A 85 11.38 8.68 4.96
N LEU A 86 12.04 7.52 4.86
CA LEU A 86 13.49 7.45 4.61
C LEU A 86 13.85 8.08 3.26
N ILE A 87 13.14 7.74 2.18
CA ILE A 87 13.38 8.33 0.85
C ILE A 87 13.17 9.84 0.91
N ARG A 88 12.09 10.29 1.57
CA ARG A 88 11.80 11.71 1.72
C ARG A 88 12.87 12.47 2.52
N ILE A 89 13.50 11.86 3.51
CA ILE A 89 14.53 12.52 4.34
C ILE A 89 15.88 12.55 3.62
N PHE A 90 16.27 11.45 2.98
CA PHE A 90 17.64 11.25 2.50
C PHE A 90 17.85 11.50 1.00
N LEU A 91 16.81 11.32 0.17
CA LEU A 91 16.94 11.37 -1.29
C LEU A 91 16.22 12.57 -1.91
N ILE A 92 15.25 13.14 -1.21
CA ILE A 92 14.46 14.29 -1.66
C ILE A 92 14.76 15.45 -0.71
N GLN A 93 15.51 16.44 -1.17
CA GLN A 93 15.73 17.72 -0.47
C GLN A 93 15.14 18.87 -1.28
#